data_AF-A0A353K3I6-F1
#
_entry.id   AF-A0A353K3I6-F1
#
_cell.length_a   1.000
_cell.length_b   1.000
_cell.length_c   1.000
_cell.angle_alpha   90.00
_cell.angle_beta   90.00
_cell.angle_gamma   90.00
#
_symmetry.space_group_name_H-M   'P 1'
#
loop_
_entity.id
_entity.type
_entity.pdbx_description
1 polymer ?
#
loop_
_entity_poly.entity_id
_entity_poly.type
_entity_poly.pdbx_seq_one_letter_code
_entity_poly.pdbx_strand_id
1 'polypeptide(L)' 'LIILVENTFEENEAIAAKQAKLSLEIANKTLPLFREINKDSLREVCTIIKESIGADAVSITDKEYVAAHVGLG' A
#
# COMPACT_ATOMS: atom_id res chain seq x y z
N LEU A 1 3.74 29.23 -21.32
CA LEU A 1 4.82 28.40 -20.74
C LEU A 1 4.72 28.35 -19.21
N ILE A 2 4.67 29.51 -18.52
CA ILE A 2 4.53 29.59 -17.05
C ILE A 2 3.29 28.84 -16.53
N ILE A 3 2.11 29.08 -17.13
CA ILE A 3 0.84 28.43 -16.75
C ILE A 3 0.89 26.89 -16.85
N LEU A 4 1.61 26.35 -17.85
CA LEU A 4 1.73 24.90 -18.02
C LEU A 4 2.57 24.27 -16.90
N VAL A 5 3.63 24.98 -16.46
CA VAL A 5 4.50 24.53 -15.36
C VAL A 5 3.75 24.61 -14.02
N GLU A 6 3.00 25.68 -13.79
CA GLU A 6 2.15 25.83 -12.59
C GLU A 6 1.08 24.74 -12.51
N ASN A 7 0.34 24.50 -13.60
CA ASN A 7 -0.66 23.41 -13.65
C ASN A 7 -0.02 22.05 -13.37
N THR A 8 1.16 21.78 -13.93
CA THR A 8 1.89 20.52 -13.69
C THR A 8 2.27 20.37 -12.21
N PHE A 9 2.61 21.46 -11.53
CA PHE A 9 2.95 21.43 -10.11
C PHE A 9 1.72 21.15 -9.24
N GLU A 10 0.60 21.84 -9.50
CA GLU A 10 -0.67 21.61 -8.81
C GLU A 10 -1.17 20.16 -8.97
N GLU A 11 -1.06 19.60 -10.17
CA GLU A 11 -1.40 18.20 -10.44
C GLU A 11 -0.54 17.23 -9.62
N ASN A 12 0.77 17.47 -9.56
CA ASN A 12 1.70 16.63 -8.78
C ASN A 12 1.41 16.71 -7.28
N GLU A 13 1.08 17.91 -6.76
CA GLU A 13 0.72 18.10 -5.36
C GLU A 13 -0.58 17.35 -5.02
N ALA A 14 -1.58 17.42 -5.89
CA ALA A 14 -2.83 16.67 -5.73
C ALA A 14 -2.61 15.14 -5.76
N ILE A 15 -1.73 14.65 -6.64
CA ILE A 15 -1.33 13.23 -6.69
C ILE A 15 -0.64 12.83 -5.38
N ALA A 16 0.33 13.62 -4.91
CA ALA A 16 1.05 13.35 -3.66
C ALA A 16 0.10 13.29 -2.46
N ALA A 17 -0.83 14.24 -2.36
CA ALA A 17 -1.85 14.25 -1.31
C ALA A 17 -2.73 12.99 -1.35
N LYS A 18 -3.14 12.55 -2.55
CA LYS A 18 -3.91 11.32 -2.74
C LYS A 18 -3.12 10.08 -2.31
N GLN A 19 -1.83 9.99 -2.65
CA GLN A 19 -0.96 8.89 -2.24
C GLN A 19 -0.72 8.86 -0.73
N ALA A 20 -0.53 10.02 -0.10
CA ALA A 20 -0.40 10.12 1.36
C ALA A 20 -1.68 9.65 2.07
N LYS A 21 -2.85 10.07 1.58
CA LYS A 21 -4.14 9.61 2.11
C LYS A 21 -4.30 8.10 1.96
N LEU A 22 -4.01 7.55 0.78
CA LEU A 22 -4.08 6.11 0.53
C LEU A 22 -3.15 5.33 1.47
N SER A 23 -1.92 5.80 1.64
CA SER A 23 -0.94 5.18 2.54
C SER A 23 -1.44 5.16 4.00
N LEU A 24 -2.04 6.27 4.46
CA LEU A 24 -2.62 6.37 5.80
C LEU A 24 -3.83 5.44 5.97
N GLU A 25 -4.69 5.32 4.96
CA GLU A 25 -5.83 4.40 4.97
C GLU A 25 -5.37 2.93 5.06
N ILE A 26 -4.36 2.54 4.29
CA ILE A 26 -3.75 1.21 4.36
C ILE A 26 -3.15 0.97 5.75
N ALA A 27 -2.40 1.92 6.29
CA ALA A 27 -1.81 1.81 7.63
C ALA A 27 -2.89 1.63 8.70
N ASN A 28 -3.98 2.39 8.65
CA ASN A 28 -5.09 2.28 9.60
C ASN A 28 -5.83 0.95 9.53
N LYS A 29 -6.05 0.43 8.31
CA LYS A 29 -6.69 -0.89 8.11
C LYS A 29 -5.82 -2.04 8.59
N THR A 30 -4.50 -1.93 8.42
CA THR A 30 -3.55 -3.01 8.74
C THR A 30 -3.09 -3.00 10.20
N LEU A 31 -3.08 -1.85 10.87
CA LEU A 31 -2.58 -1.72 12.25
C LEU A 31 -3.20 -2.69 13.26
N PRO A 32 -4.52 -2.98 13.26
CA PRO A 32 -5.10 -3.97 14.16
C PRO A 32 -4.59 -5.40 13.92
N LEU A 33 -4.28 -5.75 12.67
CA LEU A 33 -3.82 -7.09 12.27
C LEU A 33 -2.40 -7.38 12.78
N PHE A 34 -1.60 -6.34 13.01
CA PHE A 34 -0.27 -6.47 13.61
C PHE A 34 -0.27 -6.68 15.13
N ARG A 35 -1.43 -6.60 15.81
CA ARG A 35 -1.50 -6.86 17.26
C ARG A 35 -1.29 -8.33 17.60
N GLU A 36 -1.75 -9.22 16.73
CA GLU A 36 -1.55 -10.67 16.82
C GLU A 36 -1.02 -11.16 15.48
N ILE A 37 0.31 -11.08 15.31
CA ILE A 37 0.97 -11.48 14.08
C ILE A 37 0.93 -13.01 13.97
N ASN A 38 0.16 -13.49 13.00
CA ASN A 38 0.10 -14.88 12.59
C ASN A 38 -0.07 -14.94 11.06
N LYS A 39 -0.07 -16.15 10.51
CA LYS A 39 -0.12 -16.34 9.05
C LYS A 39 -1.39 -15.76 8.42
N ASP A 40 -2.53 -15.88 9.09
CA ASP A 40 -3.81 -15.40 8.59
C ASP A 40 -3.87 -13.87 8.62
N SER A 41 -3.43 -13.25 9.73
CA SER A 41 -3.38 -11.78 9.84
C SER A 41 -2.42 -11.16 8.83
N LEU A 42 -1.24 -11.76 8.59
CA LEU A 42 -0.30 -11.29 7.56
C LEU A 42 -0.84 -11.49 6.13
N ARG A 43 -1.59 -12.57 5.88
CA ARG A 43 -2.25 -12.78 4.59
C ARG A 43 -3.33 -11.72 4.36
N GLU A 44 -4.10 -11.37 5.38
CA GLU A 44 -5.09 -10.31 5.31
C GLU A 44 -4.45 -8.93 5.07
N VAL A 45 -3.32 -8.64 5.72
CA VAL A 45 -2.51 -7.44 5.41
C VAL A 45 -2.10 -7.40 3.93
N CYS A 46 -1.59 -8.52 3.38
CA CYS A 46 -1.23 -8.59 1.96
C CYS A 46 -2.43 -8.35 1.04
N THR A 47 -3.60 -8.91 1.38
CA THR A 47 -4.84 -8.69 0.63
C THR A 47 -5.24 -7.20 0.64
N ILE A 48 -5.23 -6.54 1.81
CA ILE A 48 -5.56 -5.12 1.93
C ILE A 48 -4.64 -4.26 1.06
N ILE A 49 -3.33 -4.51 1.11
CA ILE A 49 -2.36 -3.74 0.32
C ILE A 49 -2.62 -3.97 -1.18
N LYS A 50 -2.76 -5.24 -1.60
CA LYS A 50 -2.97 -5.62 -3.00
C LYS A 50 -4.21 -4.95 -3.58
N GLU A 51 -5.33 -5.01 -2.87
CA GLU A 51 -6.60 -4.41 -3.29
C GLU A 51 -6.54 -2.88 -3.29
N SER A 52 -5.87 -2.28 -2.30
CA SER A 52 -5.81 -0.82 -2.16
C SER A 52 -4.99 -0.14 -3.25
N ILE A 53 -3.97 -0.81 -3.80
CA ILE A 53 -3.10 -0.25 -4.84
C ILE A 53 -3.29 -0.89 -6.22
N GLY A 54 -4.10 -1.95 -6.32
CA GLY A 54 -4.31 -2.69 -7.56
C GLY A 54 -3.08 -3.48 -8.03
N ALA A 55 -2.27 -3.99 -7.10
CA ALA A 55 -1.09 -4.78 -7.44
C ALA A 55 -1.44 -6.20 -7.91
N ASP A 56 -0.58 -6.78 -8.75
CA ASP A 56 -0.69 -8.17 -9.19
C ASP A 56 -0.40 -9.15 -8.05
N ALA A 57 0.56 -8.81 -7.18
CA ALA A 57 0.91 -9.57 -5.99
C ALA A 57 1.55 -8.72 -4.89
N VAL A 58 1.42 -9.20 -3.65
CA VAL A 58 2.07 -8.63 -2.46
C VAL A 58 2.62 -9.78 -1.60
N SER A 59 3.86 -9.60 -1.13
CA SER A 59 4.52 -10.52 -0.19
C SER A 59 5.06 -9.75 1.00
N ILE A 60 4.88 -10.31 2.20
CA ILE A 60 5.62 -9.91 3.41
C ILE A 60 6.68 -10.97 3.67
N THR A 61 7.94 -10.56 3.80
CA THR A 61 9.08 -11.45 3.96
C THR A 61 9.95 -11.02 5.12
N ASP A 62 10.75 -11.95 5.64
CA ASP A 62 11.92 -11.63 6.44
C ASP A 62 13.20 -11.98 5.66
N LYS A 63 14.34 -12.15 6.36
CA LYS A 63 15.63 -12.48 5.73
C LYS A 63 15.73 -13.95 5.29
N GLU A 64 14.83 -14.82 5.75
CA GLU A 64 14.91 -16.27 5.60
C GLU A 64 13.75 -16.84 4.77
N TYR A 65 12.53 -16.33 4.95
CA TYR A 65 11.34 -16.85 4.27
C TYR A 65 10.26 -15.79 3.97
N VAL A 66 9.29 -16.20 3.15
CA VAL A 66 8.08 -15.43 2.85
C VAL A 66 7.04 -15.73 3.92
N ALA A 67 6.72 -14.74 4.75
CA ALA A 67 5.76 -14.86 5.85
C ALA A 67 4.31 -14.90 5.36
N ALA A 68 3.99 -14.14 4.30
CA ALA A 68 2.71 -14.19 3.60
C ALA A 68 2.85 -13.75 2.14
N HIS A 69 2.00 -14.31 1.28
CA HIS A 69 1.90 -13.95 -0.14
C HIS A 69 0.44 -14.02 -0.61
N VAL A 70 0.03 -13.02 -1.40
CA VAL A 70 -1.26 -12.98 -2.08
C VAL A 70 -1.07 -12.41 -3.48
N GLY A 71 -1.53 -13.13 -4.52
CA GLY A 71 -1.49 -12.67 -5.91
C GLY A 71 -0.94 -13.72 -6.86
N LEU A 72 -0.52 -13.26 -8.04
CA LEU A 72 0.11 -14.10 -9.06
C LEU A 72 1.62 -14.18 -8.82
N GLY A 73 2.18 -15.39 -8.89
CA GLY A 73 3.61 -15.67 -8.69
C GLY A 73 3.88 -16.46 -7.43
#